data_AF-A0A849PUE0-F1
#
_entry.id   AF-A0A849PUE0-F1
#
_cell.length_a   1.000
_cell.length_b   1.000
_cell.length_c   1.000
_cell.angle_alpha   90.00
_cell.angle_beta   90.00
_cell.angle_gamma   90.00
#
_symmetry.space_group_name_H-M   'P 1'
#
loop_
_entity.id
_entity.type
_entity.pdbx_description
1 polymer ?
#
loop_
_entity_poly.entity_id
_entity_poly.type
_entity_poly.pdbx_seq_one_letter_code
_entity_poly.pdbx_strand_id
1 'polypeptide(L)' 'MSEIPTQIYSIVAVVALLFGFWAVMLMDCLKRHESEFHTEMPNPKRMWTILLIVGIPWCAIIYFVAVKRKD' A
#
# COMPACT_ATOMS: atom_id res chain seq x y z
N MET A 1 19.89 -25.67 -19.28
CA MET A 1 18.78 -24.82 -18.80
C MET A 1 19.19 -24.29 -17.44
N SER A 2 19.20 -22.97 -17.25
CA SER A 2 19.52 -22.38 -15.94
C SER A 2 18.40 -22.75 -14.97
N GLU A 3 18.67 -23.65 -14.03
CA GLU A 3 17.74 -24.00 -12.96
C GLU A 3 17.65 -22.79 -12.02
N ILE A 4 16.63 -21.95 -12.22
CA ILE A 4 16.32 -20.88 -11.28
C ILE A 4 16.03 -21.54 -9.93
N PRO A 5 16.79 -21.22 -8.85
CA PRO A 5 16.59 -21.84 -7.56
C PRO A 5 15.15 -21.64 -7.07
N THR A 6 14.54 -22.67 -6.48
CA THR A 6 13.18 -22.61 -5.89
C THR A 6 13.02 -21.42 -4.94
N GLN A 7 14.10 -21.03 -4.26
CA GLN A 7 14.15 -19.86 -3.39
C GLN A 7 13.83 -18.55 -4.12
N ILE A 8 14.27 -18.38 -5.38
CA ILE A 8 13.98 -17.19 -6.17
C ILE A 8 12.49 -17.11 -6.49
N TYR A 9 11.85 -18.23 -6.82
CA TYR A 9 10.39 -18.26 -7.04
C TYR A 9 9.62 -17.85 -5.78
N SER A 10 10.04 -18.34 -4.60
CA SER A 10 9.44 -17.93 -3.33
C SER A 10 9.62 -16.44 -3.06
N ILE A 11 10.82 -15.89 -3.30
CA ILE A 11 11.09 -14.45 -3.14
C ILE A 11 10.22 -13.63 -4.10
N VAL A 12 10.14 -14.01 -5.37
CA VAL A 12 9.32 -13.34 -6.37
C VAL A 12 7.83 -13.38 -5.99
N ALA A 13 7.34 -14.52 -5.49
CA ALA A 13 5.96 -14.65 -5.03
C ALA A 13 5.67 -13.69 -3.85
N VAL A 14 6.56 -13.62 -2.86
CA VAL A 14 6.40 -12.70 -1.72
C VAL A 14 6.44 -11.24 -2.17
N VAL A 15 7.38 -10.88 -3.05
CA VAL A 15 7.48 -9.52 -3.61
C VAL A 15 6.23 -9.16 -4.40
N ALA A 16 5.70 -10.08 -5.21
CA ALA A 16 4.47 -9.87 -5.96
C ALA A 16 3.26 -9.66 -5.04
N LEU A 17 3.16 -10.42 -3.95
CA LEU A 17 2.09 -10.25 -2.96
C LEU A 17 2.21 -8.90 -2.23
N LEU A 18 3.41 -8.51 -1.79
CA LEU A 18 3.65 -7.22 -1.15
C LEU A 18 3.34 -6.05 -2.09
N PHE A 19 3.76 -6.15 -3.35
CA PHE A 19 3.47 -5.15 -4.37
C PHE A 19 1.97 -5.08 -4.69
N GLY A 20 1.30 -6.23 -4.81
CA GLY A 20 -0.14 -6.30 -5.00
C GLY A 20 -0.91 -5.65 -3.84
N PHE A 21 -0.54 -5.97 -2.60
CA PHE A 21 -1.12 -5.35 -1.41
C PHE A 21 -0.93 -3.83 -1.42
N TRP A 22 0.30 -3.37 -1.66
CA TRP A 22 0.61 -1.95 -1.77
C TRP A 22 -0.22 -1.26 -2.86
N ALA A 23 -0.31 -1.85 -4.06
CA ALA A 23 -1.06 -1.29 -5.17
C ALA A 23 -2.57 -1.17 -4.85
N VAL A 24 -3.14 -2.16 -4.16
CA VAL A 24 -4.54 -2.09 -3.70
C VAL A 24 -4.75 -0.95 -2.69
N MET A 25 -3.82 -0.75 -1.75
CA MET A 25 -3.90 0.38 -0.81
C MET A 25 -3.77 1.73 -1.50
N LEU A 26 -2.88 1.85 -2.50
CA LEU A 26 -2.75 3.07 -3.30
C LEU A 26 -4.02 3.36 -4.09
N MET A 27 -4.60 2.34 -4.75
CA MET A 27 -5.86 2.48 -5.47
C MET A 27 -7.01 2.89 -4.55
N ASP A 28 -7.07 2.31 -3.34
CA ASP A 28 -8.04 2.70 -2.30
C ASP A 28 -7.90 4.18 -1.95
N CYS A 29 -6.69 4.62 -1.63
CA CYS A 29 -6.39 6.01 -1.29
C CYS A 29 -6.74 6.99 -2.42
N LEU A 30 -6.49 6.62 -3.68
CA LEU A 30 -6.80 7.47 -4.84
C LEU A 30 -8.31 7.53 -5.12
N LYS A 31 -9.04 6.44 -4.92
CA LYS A 31 -10.50 6.38 -5.13
C LYS A 31 -11.29 7.03 -4.00
N ARG A 32 -10.83 6.91 -2.77
CA ARG A 32 -11.47 7.45 -1.57
C ARG A 32 -11.67 8.96 -1.65
N HIS A 33 -12.83 9.42 -1.21
CA HIS A 33 -13.17 10.84 -1.22
C HIS A 33 -12.55 11.54 0.00
N GLU A 34 -12.18 12.82 -0.12
CA GLU A 34 -11.47 13.52 0.96
C GLU A 34 -12.28 13.60 2.28
N SER A 35 -13.62 13.59 2.17
CA SER A 35 -14.55 13.58 3.31
C SER A 35 -14.59 12.27 4.10
N GLU A 36 -14.05 11.18 3.54
CA GLU A 36 -14.00 9.85 4.19
C GLU A 36 -12.71 9.65 5.00
N PHE A 37 -11.82 10.64 5.01
CA PHE A 37 -10.62 10.59 5.84
C PHE A 37 -10.93 11.21 7.21
N HIS A 38 -10.97 10.37 8.25
CA HIS A 38 -11.17 10.76 9.65
C HIS A 38 -9.92 11.41 10.26
N THR A 39 -9.42 12.49 9.63
CA THR A 39 -8.20 13.18 10.07
C THR A 39 -8.40 14.69 9.98
N GLU A 40 -8.04 15.42 11.04
CA GLU A 40 -8.15 16.90 11.13
C GLU A 40 -7.09 17.64 10.29
N MET A 41 -6.35 16.93 9.43
CA MET A 41 -5.21 17.46 8.69
C MET A 41 -5.65 18.07 7.35
N PRO A 42 -5.04 19.19 6.91
CA PRO A 42 -5.33 19.74 5.59
C PRO A 42 -4.86 18.79 4.48
N ASN A 43 -5.77 18.41 3.57
CA ASN A 43 -5.55 17.52 2.43
C ASN A 43 -5.04 16.09 2.80
N PRO A 44 -5.81 15.32 3.59
CA PRO A 44 -5.38 14.01 4.09
C PRO A 44 -5.12 13.01 2.97
N LYS A 45 -5.89 13.07 1.88
CA LYS A 45 -5.71 12.24 0.68
C LYS A 45 -4.32 12.43 0.06
N ARG A 46 -3.87 13.68 -0.08
CA ARG A 46 -2.57 14.00 -0.69
C ARG A 46 -1.42 13.51 0.17
N MET A 47 -1.53 13.67 1.49
CA MET A 47 -0.55 13.15 2.44
C MET A 47 -0.43 11.63 2.33
N TRP A 48 -1.54 10.89 2.42
CA TRP A 48 -1.53 9.43 2.33
C TRP A 48 -1.05 8.93 0.97
N THR A 49 -1.38 9.62 -0.11
CA THR A 49 -0.89 9.29 -1.45
C THR A 49 0.64 9.42 -1.52
N ILE A 50 1.21 10.52 -0.99
CA ILE A 50 2.67 10.72 -0.95
C ILE A 50 3.34 9.64 -0.07
N LEU A 51 2.78 9.36 1.11
CA LEU A 51 3.30 8.33 2.01
C LEU A 51 3.28 6.94 1.36
N LEU A 52 2.21 6.61 0.62
CA LEU A 52 2.11 5.35 -0.10
C LEU A 52 3.11 5.28 -1.27
N ILE A 53 3.34 6.36 -2.01
CA ILE A 53 4.30 6.38 -3.11
C ILE A 53 5.75 6.29 -2.61
N VAL A 54 6.09 7.01 -1.54
CA VAL A 54 7.48 7.12 -1.05
C VAL A 54 7.84 6.00 -0.08
N GLY A 55 6.89 5.54 0.73
CA GLY A 55 7.14 4.62 1.84
C GLY A 55 6.89 3.14 1.56
N ILE A 56 6.90 2.70 0.30
CA ILE A 56 6.71 1.29 -0.08
C ILE A 56 7.68 0.40 0.73
N PRO A 57 7.26 -0.74 1.31
CA PRO A 57 5.88 -1.24 1.51
C PRO A 57 5.30 -0.91 2.89
N TRP A 58 6.10 -0.37 3.81
CA TRP A 58 5.72 -0.17 5.22
C TRP A 58 4.53 0.79 5.39
N CYS A 59 4.48 1.86 4.58
CA CYS A 59 3.38 2.82 4.64
C CYS A 59 2.03 2.25 4.18
N ALA A 60 2.00 1.18 3.37
CA ALA A 60 0.75 0.51 3.02
C ALA A 60 0.13 -0.23 4.21
N ILE A 61 0.96 -0.81 5.08
CA ILE A 61 0.48 -1.47 6.31
C ILE A 61 -0.10 -0.42 7.26
N ILE A 62 0.60 0.70 7.43
CA ILE A 62 0.12 1.81 8.27
C ILE A 62 -1.19 2.37 7.73
N TYR A 63 -1.29 2.61 6.42
CA TYR A 63 -2.52 3.04 5.76
C TYR A 63 -3.68 2.07 6.01
N PHE A 64 -3.42 0.77 5.87
CA PHE A 64 -4.43 -0.26 6.12
C PHE A 64 -4.98 -0.21 7.55
N VAL A 65 -4.10 -0.13 8.55
CA VAL A 65 -4.51 -0.10 9.97
C VAL A 65 -5.16 1.24 10.36
N ALA A 66 -4.61 2.36 9.87
CA ALA A 66 -5.01 3.69 10.29
C ALA A 66 -6.24 4.23 9.57
N VAL A 67 -6.42 3.87 8.28
CA VAL A 67 -7.49 4.37 7.41
C VAL A 67 -8.45 3.24 7.08
N LYS A 68 -8.00 2.20 6.37
CA LYS A 68 -8.89 1.19 5.79
C LYS A 68 -9.62 0.30 6.80
N ARG A 69 -9.02 0.03 7.96
CA ARG A 69 -9.64 -0.76 9.05
C ARG A 69 -10.63 0.06 9.90
N LYS A 70 -10.61 1.39 9.79
CA LYS A 70 -11.45 2.28 10.60
C LYS A 70 -12.74 2.70 9.90
N ASP A 71 -12.84 2.46 8.59
CA ASP A 71 -14.13 2.36 7.89
C ASP A 71 -14.90 1.11 8.33
#